data_AF-A0A1C6PTM2-F1
#
_entry.id   AF-A0A1C6PTM2-F1
#
_cell.length_a   1.000
_cell.length_b   1.000
_cell.length_c   1.000
_cell.angle_alpha   90.00
_cell.angle_beta   90.00
_cell.angle_gamma   90.00
#
_symmetry.space_group_name_H-M   'P 1'
#
loop_
_entity.id
_entity.type
_entity.pdbx_description
1 polymer ?
#
loop_
_entity_poly.entity_id
_entity_poly.type
_entity_poly.pdbx_seq_one_letter_code
_entity_poly.pdbx_strand_id
1 'polypeptide(L)' 'MSPQSGTPECPGCGGVEFEDGFVETLGQNGVRWMSGPVKLNVFGGARKSRSVHHTILARACVACRRLEFYVGERTN' A
#
# COMPACT_ATOMS: atom_id res chain seq x y z
N MET A 1 0.50 17.36 24.17
CA MET A 1 0.27 15.96 23.74
C MET A 1 1.20 15.70 22.58
N SER A 2 2.31 15.00 22.82
CA SER A 2 3.29 14.65 21.78
C SER A 2 2.72 13.50 20.94
N PRO A 3 2.78 13.55 19.60
CA PRO A 3 2.38 12.42 18.78
C PRO A 3 3.35 11.27 19.06
N GLN A 4 2.83 10.13 19.52
CA GLN A 4 3.64 8.95 19.76
C GLN A 4 4.18 8.43 18.43
N SER A 5 5.49 8.56 18.24
CA SER A 5 6.29 7.92 17.19
C SER A 5 6.53 6.45 17.53
N GLY A 6 5.46 5.70 17.82
CA GLY A 6 5.49 4.25 17.92
C GLY A 6 5.03 3.66 16.60
N THR A 7 5.67 2.59 16.13
CA THR A 7 5.10 1.75 15.08
C THR A 7 3.65 1.42 15.47
N PRO A 8 2.64 1.79 14.66
CA PRO A 8 1.25 1.61 15.08
C PRO A 8 0.98 0.13 15.31
N GLU A 9 0.52 -0.24 16.51
CA GLU A 9 -0.03 -1.57 16.77
C GLU A 9 -1.22 -1.80 15.84
N CYS A 10 -1.39 -3.04 15.38
CA CYS A 10 -2.52 -3.43 14.54
C CYS A 10 -3.82 -3.08 15.27
N PRO A 11 -4.64 -2.14 14.74
CA PRO A 11 -5.84 -1.72 15.46
C PRO A 11 -6.93 -2.81 15.48
N GLY A 12 -6.69 -3.96 14.83
CA GLY A 12 -7.59 -5.12 14.84
C GLY A 12 -7.24 -6.15 15.91
N CYS A 13 -5.96 -6.32 16.27
CA CYS A 13 -5.54 -7.39 17.21
C CYS A 13 -4.41 -7.00 18.17
N GLY A 14 -3.87 -5.78 18.11
CA GLY A 14 -2.74 -5.34 18.91
C GLY A 14 -1.37 -5.88 18.45
N GLY A 15 -1.30 -6.65 17.37
CA GLY A 15 -0.03 -7.17 16.84
C GLY A 15 0.89 -6.05 16.34
N VAL A 16 2.20 -6.18 16.56
CA VAL A 16 3.21 -5.14 16.22
C VAL A 16 3.97 -5.42 14.93
N GLU A 17 3.88 -6.65 14.40
CA GLU A 17 4.58 -7.07 13.19
C GLU A 17 3.68 -6.94 11.96
N PHE A 18 4.25 -6.34 10.90
CA PHE A 18 3.58 -6.10 9.63
C PHE A 18 4.48 -6.52 8.47
N GLU A 19 3.85 -7.08 7.45
CA GLU A 19 4.46 -7.39 6.16
C GLU A 19 4.14 -6.27 5.16
N ASP A 20 5.16 -5.67 4.57
CA ASP A 20 5.01 -4.64 3.54
C ASP A 20 4.59 -5.24 2.18
N GLY A 21 3.77 -4.50 1.46
CA GLY A 21 3.25 -4.87 0.16
C GLY A 21 2.53 -3.71 -0.54
N PHE A 22 1.77 -4.05 -1.58
CA PHE A 22 1.02 -3.10 -2.38
C PHE A 22 -0.28 -3.70 -2.94
N VAL A 23 -1.17 -2.83 -3.40
CA VAL A 23 -2.40 -3.25 -4.08
C VAL A 23 -2.19 -3.20 -5.58
N GLU A 24 -2.44 -4.32 -6.25
CA GLU A 24 -2.45 -4.43 -7.70
C GLU A 24 -3.90 -4.56 -8.21
N THR A 25 -4.25 -3.79 -9.24
CA THR A 25 -5.55 -3.91 -9.91
C THR A 25 -5.46 -4.90 -11.05
N LEU A 26 -6.30 -5.94 -11.02
CA LEU A 26 -6.39 -6.97 -12.06
C LEU A 26 -7.47 -6.59 -13.08
N GLY A 27 -7.12 -5.71 -14.03
CA GLY A 27 -8.03 -5.34 -15.12
C GLY A 27 -9.38 -4.81 -14.62
N GLN A 28 -10.48 -5.33 -15.16
CA GLN A 28 -11.82 -4.80 -14.87
C GLN A 28 -12.42 -5.24 -13.53
N ASN A 29 -11.99 -6.37 -12.95
CA ASN A 29 -12.74 -7.03 -11.86
C ASN A 29 -11.85 -7.65 -10.79
N GLY A 30 -10.96 -6.86 -10.16
CA GLY A 30 -10.31 -7.33 -8.95
C GLY A 30 -9.19 -6.42 -8.47
N VAL A 31 -9.02 -6.41 -7.15
CA VAL A 31 -7.83 -5.88 -6.49
C VAL A 31 -7.23 -6.99 -5.67
N ARG A 32 -5.91 -7.13 -5.70
CA ARG A 32 -5.19 -8.08 -4.86
C ARG A 32 -4.09 -7.37 -4.09
N TRP A 33 -3.88 -7.80 -2.86
CA TRP A 33 -2.67 -7.45 -2.12
C TRP A 33 -1.53 -8.38 -2.55
N MET A 34 -0.35 -7.80 -2.71
CA MET A 34 0.90 -8.48 -3.07
C MET A 34 1.97 -8.14 -2.04
N SER A 35 2.66 -9.14 -1.53
CA SER A 35 3.85 -8.92 -0.68
C SER A 35 5.05 -8.47 -1.51
N GLY A 36 5.92 -7.69 -0.87
CA GLY A 36 7.19 -7.26 -1.45
C GLY A 36 7.13 -5.92 -2.20
N PRO A 37 8.23 -5.54 -2.87
CA PRO A 37 8.38 -4.21 -3.46
C PRO A 37 7.42 -4.00 -4.63
N VAL A 38 6.86 -2.80 -4.73
CA VAL A 38 6.01 -2.38 -5.86
C VAL A 38 6.83 -2.47 -7.15
N LYS A 39 6.49 -3.41 -8.03
CA LYS A 39 7.00 -3.41 -9.41
C LYS A 39 6.04 -2.59 -10.26
N LEU A 40 6.33 -1.29 -10.39
CA LEU A 40 5.64 -0.45 -11.37
C LEU A 40 6.02 -0.97 -12.76
N ASN A 41 5.12 -1.73 -13.37
CA ASN A 41 5.26 -2.15 -14.75
C ASN A 41 5.22 -0.89 -15.63
N VAL A 42 6.36 -0.59 -16.26
CA VAL A 42 6.60 0.56 -17.15
C VAL A 42 5.89 0.37 -18.50
N PHE A 43 4.64 -0.09 -18.50
CA PHE A 43 3.87 -0.29 -19.73
C PHE A 43 3.23 1.01 -20.21
N GLY A 44 4.08 1.79 -20.87
CA GLY A 44 3.86 2.39 -22.18
C GLY A 44 2.46 2.85 -22.55
N GLY A 45 2.22 4.15 -22.43
CA GLY A 45 1.14 4.83 -23.12
C GLY A 45 1.06 6.27 -22.63
N ALA A 46 1.54 7.22 -23.44
CA ALA A 46 1.43 8.65 -23.16
C ALA A 46 -0.05 9.07 -23.11
N ARG A 47 -0.70 8.90 -21.96
CA ARG A 47 -1.97 9.53 -21.66
C ARG A 47 -1.67 10.86 -20.99
N LYS A 48 -1.91 11.95 -21.71
CA LYS A 48 -2.13 13.26 -21.10
C LYS A 48 -3.26 13.09 -20.07
N SER A 49 -2.92 13.00 -18.79
CA SER A 49 -3.89 13.18 -17.72
C SER A 49 -3.28 14.03 -16.64
N ARG A 50 -3.99 15.09 -16.28
CA ARG A 50 -3.64 16.09 -15.26
C ARG A 50 -3.72 15.55 -13.83
N SER A 51 -3.87 14.24 -13.65
CA SER A 51 -4.01 13.58 -12.35
C SER A 51 -2.66 13.06 -11.88
N VAL A 52 -2.21 13.55 -10.73
CA VAL A 52 -1.07 12.98 -10.01
C VAL A 52 -1.52 11.62 -9.46
N HIS A 53 -0.96 10.54 -10.00
CA HIS A 53 -1.21 9.20 -9.47
C HIS A 53 -0.21 8.92 -8.34
N HIS A 54 -0.72 8.58 -7.15
CA HIS A 54 0.11 8.15 -6.03
C HIS A 54 0.13 6.62 -5.96
N THR A 55 1.26 6.05 -5.54
CA THR A 55 1.37 4.62 -5.21
C THR A 55 0.58 4.34 -3.93
N ILE A 56 -0.21 3.26 -3.89
CA ILE A 56 -0.84 2.78 -2.65
C ILE A 56 0.10 1.74 -2.03
N LEU A 57 0.69 2.09 -0.89
CA LEU A 57 1.43 1.15 -0.04
C LEU A 57 0.44 0.43 0.86
N ALA A 58 0.66 -0.87 1.10
CA ALA A 58 -0.23 -1.67 1.92
C ALA A 58 0.55 -2.56 2.88
N ARG A 59 0.22 -2.50 4.17
CA ARG A 59 0.82 -3.34 5.21
C ARG A 59 -0.18 -4.36 5.71
N ALA A 60 0.23 -5.63 5.79
CA ALA A 60 -0.58 -6.71 6.35
C ALA A 60 -0.07 -7.08 7.74
N CYS A 61 -0.92 -7.01 8.76
CA CYS A 61 -0.57 -7.52 10.08
C CYS A 61 -0.24 -9.02 9.99
N VAL A 62 0.91 -9.45 10.51
CA VAL A 62 1.31 -10.86 10.47
C VAL A 62 0.35 -11.74 11.28
N ALA A 63 -0.21 -11.22 12.38
CA ALA A 63 -1.06 -11.97 13.29
C ALA A 63 -2.49 -12.19 12.77
N CYS A 64 -3.15 -11.14 12.24
CA CYS A 64 -4.56 -11.21 11.86
C CYS A 64 -4.84 -10.88 10.38
N ARG A 65 -3.80 -10.57 9.61
CA ARG A 65 -3.89 -10.22 8.17
C ARG A 65 -4.77 -9.01 7.85
N ARG A 66 -5.10 -8.17 8.84
CA ARG A 66 -5.69 -6.85 8.59
C ARG A 66 -4.77 -6.03 7.71
N LEU A 67 -5.34 -5.40 6.68
CA LEU A 67 -4.64 -4.49 5.78
C LEU A 67 -4.77 -3.04 6.26
N GLU A 68 -3.65 -2.31 6.21
CA GLU A 68 -3.60 -0.86 6.32
C GLU A 68 -3.04 -0.28 5.02
N PHE A 69 -3.61 0.85 4.58
CA PHE A 69 -3.25 1.49 3.31
C PHE A 69 -2.66 2.88 3.57
N TYR A 70 -1.59 3.20 2.84
CA TYR A 70 -0.86 4.46 2.95
C TYR A 70 -0.58 5.03 1.56
N VAL A 71 -0.51 6.35 1.47
CA VAL A 71 -0.10 7.04 0.25
C VAL A 71 1.43 7.03 0.20
N GLY A 72 1.99 6.38 -0.83
CA GLY A 72 3.42 6.37 -1.10
C GLY A 72 3.91 7.64 -1.80
N GLU A 73 5.23 7.74 -1.94
CA GLU A 73 5.86 8.86 -2.63
C GLU A 73 5.41 8.97 -4.09
N ARG A 74 5.44 10.21 -4.60
CA ARG A 74 5.11 10.52 -5.98
C ARG A 74 6.19 9.95 -6.90
N THR A 75 5.83 9.05 -7.79
CA THR A 75 6.65 8.78 -8.98
C THR A 75 6.40 9.92 -9.98
N ASN A 76 7.45 10.70 -10.27
CA ASN A 76 7.44 11.73 -11.32
C ASN A 76 7.76 11.11 -12.67
#